data_AF-A0A9P6IMH6-F1
#
_entry.id   AF-A0A9P6IMH6-F1
#
_cell.length_a   1.000
_cell.length_b   1.000
_cell.length_c   1.000
_cell.angle_alpha   90.00
_cell.angle_beta   90.00
_cell.angle_gamma   90.00
#
_symmetry.space_group_name_H-M   'P 1'
#
loop_
_entity.id
_entity.type
_entity.pdbx_description
1 polymer ?
#
loop_
_entity_poly.entity_id
_entity_poly.type
_entity_poly.pdbx_seq_one_letter_code
_entity_poly.pdbx_strand_id
1 'polypeptide(L)' 'GESEEISKDRSNHVQRKIATRKAEAKVDPALDNQFAAGRLYACISSRPGQAGRADGYILEGHELAFYIRKLKK' A
#
# COMPACT_ATOMS: atom_id res chain seq x y z
N GLY A 1 2.62 19.80 -6.67
CA GLY A 1 1.58 19.03 -5.94
C GLY A 1 2.20 17.88 -5.16
N GLU A 2 2.20 16.66 -5.69
CA GLU A 2 2.97 15.52 -5.09
C GLU A 2 4.17 15.12 -5.96
N SER A 3 4.04 15.25 -7.28
CA SER A 3 5.10 14.96 -8.25
C SER A 3 6.34 15.85 -8.01
N GLU A 4 6.13 17.11 -7.66
CA GLU A 4 7.21 18.05 -7.30
C GLU A 4 7.88 17.68 -5.98
N GLU A 5 7.13 17.17 -4.99
CA GLU A 5 7.71 16.70 -3.72
C GLU A 5 8.65 15.51 -3.92
N ILE A 6 8.28 14.61 -4.85
CA ILE A 6 9.03 13.40 -5.17
C ILE A 6 10.30 13.73 -5.95
N SER A 7 10.23 14.69 -6.88
CA SER A 7 11.31 15.07 -7.78
C SER A 7 12.20 16.23 -7.28
N LYS A 8 11.91 16.80 -6.10
CA LYS A 8 12.75 17.83 -5.48
C LYS A 8 14.20 17.38 -5.38
N ASP A 9 15.12 18.31 -5.63
CA ASP A 9 16.54 18.07 -5.37
C ASP A 9 16.77 17.84 -3.88
N ARG A 10 17.44 16.73 -3.57
CA ARG A 10 17.77 16.32 -2.20
C ARG A 10 19.28 16.22 -2.05
N SER A 11 19.77 16.32 -0.82
CA SER A 11 21.19 16.16 -0.52
C SER A 11 21.71 14.79 -0.96
N ASN A 12 23.01 14.71 -1.30
CA ASN A 12 23.66 13.48 -1.78
C ASN A 12 23.47 12.29 -0.83
N HIS A 13 23.42 12.54 0.48
CA HIS A 13 23.16 11.50 1.47
C HIS A 13 21.75 10.90 1.33
N VAL A 14 20.73 11.74 1.10
CA VAL A 14 19.35 11.30 0.92
C VAL A 14 19.17 10.58 -0.41
N GLN A 15 19.80 11.08 -1.48
CA GLN A 15 19.78 10.40 -2.80
C GLN A 15 20.35 8.99 -2.70
N ARG A 16 21.49 8.80 -2.01
CA ARG A 16 22.07 7.49 -1.77
C ARG A 16 21.11 6.57 -1.01
N LYS A 17 20.46 7.09 0.05
CA LYS A 17 19.47 6.34 0.82
C LYS A 17 18.28 5.88 -0.02
N ILE A 18 17.79 6.74 -0.92
CA ILE A 18 16.70 6.40 -1.85
C ILE A 18 17.16 5.33 -2.84
N ALA A 19 18.35 5.49 -3.42
CA ALA A 19 18.91 4.53 -4.37
C ALA A 19 19.02 3.13 -3.76
N THR A 20 19.51 3.03 -2.52
CA THR A 20 19.58 1.75 -1.79
C THR A 20 18.19 1.12 -1.60
N ARG A 21 17.18 1.90 -1.19
CA ARG A 21 15.82 1.40 -0.96
C ARG A 21 15.09 1.02 -2.25
N LYS A 22 15.37 1.71 -3.36
CA LYS A 22 14.71 1.49 -4.65
C LYS A 22 14.90 0.06 -5.16
N ALA A 23 16.02 -0.59 -4.82
CA ALA A 23 16.29 -1.98 -5.21
C ALA A 23 15.25 -2.97 -4.64
N GLU A 24 14.73 -2.72 -3.44
CA GLU A 24 13.78 -3.58 -2.74
C GLU A 24 12.33 -3.06 -2.79
N ALA A 25 12.11 -1.89 -3.38
CA ALA A 25 10.81 -1.21 -3.41
C ALA A 25 9.83 -1.75 -4.47
N LYS A 26 9.92 -3.04 -4.81
CA LYS A 26 9.01 -3.65 -5.79
C LYS A 26 7.66 -3.93 -5.14
N VAL A 27 6.59 -3.38 -5.71
CA VAL A 27 5.20 -3.59 -5.27
C VAL A 27 4.54 -4.68 -6.12
N ASP A 28 3.58 -5.41 -5.56
CA ASP A 28 2.78 -6.40 -6.28
C ASP A 28 1.87 -5.70 -7.31
N PRO A 29 1.82 -6.17 -8.58
CA PRO A 29 0.94 -5.59 -9.60
C PRO A 29 -0.55 -5.51 -9.20
N ALA A 30 -1.04 -6.44 -8.36
CA ALA A 30 -2.41 -6.42 -7.87
C ALA A 30 -2.67 -5.25 -6.90
N LEU A 31 -1.64 -4.82 -6.17
CA LEU A 31 -1.70 -3.61 -5.33
C LEU A 31 -1.53 -2.35 -6.18
N ASP A 32 -0.64 -2.34 -7.17
CA ASP A 32 -0.46 -1.19 -8.07
C ASP A 32 -1.77 -0.77 -8.76
N ASN A 33 -2.54 -1.76 -9.24
CA ASN A 33 -3.86 -1.51 -9.83
C ASN A 33 -4.84 -0.87 -8.84
N GLN A 34 -4.78 -1.25 -7.56
CA GLN A 34 -5.64 -0.67 -6.51
C GLN A 34 -5.20 0.74 -6.12
N PHE A 35 -3.89 1.00 -6.05
CA PHE A 35 -3.35 2.35 -5.86
C PHE A 35 -3.79 3.27 -6.99
N ALA A 36 -3.71 2.83 -8.25
CA ALA A 36 -4.20 3.60 -9.39
C ALA A 36 -5.72 3.86 -9.35
N ALA A 37 -6.49 2.92 -8.81
CA ALA A 37 -7.94 3.08 -8.61
C ALA A 37 -8.32 3.97 -7.42
N GLY A 38 -7.36 4.32 -6.54
CA GLY A 38 -7.59 5.11 -5.33
C GLY A 38 -8.38 4.38 -4.24
N ARG A 39 -8.52 3.05 -4.32
CA ARG A 39 -9.23 2.23 -3.33
C ARG A 39 -8.49 0.93 -3.09
N LEU A 40 -8.25 0.60 -1.82
CA LEU A 40 -7.53 -0.59 -1.38
C LEU A 40 -8.46 -1.54 -0.62
N TYR A 41 -8.27 -2.85 -0.79
CA TYR A 41 -8.91 -3.85 0.05
C TYR A 41 -8.14 -4.01 1.36
N ALA A 42 -8.89 -4.02 2.47
CA ALA A 42 -8.34 -4.16 3.82
C ALA A 42 -9.24 -5.05 4.68
N CYS A 43 -8.65 -5.68 5.69
CA CYS A 43 -9.36 -6.43 6.71
C CYS A 43 -9.44 -5.61 8.00
N ILE A 44 -10.66 -5.44 8.54
CA ILE A 44 -10.85 -4.86 9.87
C ILE A 44 -10.46 -5.92 10.90
N SER A 45 -9.40 -5.65 11.65
CA SER A 45 -8.90 -6.55 12.70
C SER A 45 -9.37 -6.15 14.10
N SER A 46 -9.89 -4.94 14.26
CA SER A 46 -10.50 -4.49 15.51
C SER A 46 -11.91 -5.05 15.71
N ARG A 47 -12.47 -4.83 16.92
CA ARG A 47 -13.89 -5.06 17.24
C ARG A 47 -14.59 -3.71 17.43
N PRO A 48 -15.14 -3.09 16.37
CA PRO A 48 -15.59 -1.70 16.41
C PRO A 48 -16.67 -1.44 17.47
N GLY A 49 -17.56 -2.40 17.71
CA GLY A 49 -18.62 -2.26 18.72
C GLY A 49 -18.12 -2.19 20.17
N GLN A 50 -16.88 -2.61 20.44
CA GLN A 50 -16.26 -2.53 21.77
C GLN A 50 -15.18 -1.43 21.82
N ALA A 51 -14.40 -1.29 20.75
CA ALA A 51 -13.26 -0.37 20.69
C ALA A 51 -13.63 1.04 20.19
N GLY A 52 -14.78 1.21 19.54
CA GLY A 52 -15.17 2.46 18.88
C GLY A 52 -14.32 2.82 17.65
N ARG A 53 -13.47 1.89 17.17
CA ARG A 53 -12.55 2.09 16.05
C ARG A 53 -12.58 0.90 15.09
N ALA A 54 -12.38 1.18 13.80
CA ALA A 54 -12.32 0.19 12.72
C ALA A 54 -10.89 0.08 12.16
N ASP A 55 -9.95 -0.28 13.05
CA ASP A 55 -8.54 -0.44 12.70
C ASP A 55 -8.32 -1.79 11.99
N GLY A 56 -7.35 -1.83 11.08
CA GLY A 56 -7.15 -2.98 10.19
C GLY A 56 -5.81 -2.96 9.45
N TYR A 57 -5.65 -3.90 8.53
CA TYR A 57 -4.47 -4.02 7.67
C TYR A 57 -4.86 -4.25 6.20
N ILE A 58 -3.96 -3.88 5.29
CA ILE A 58 -4.15 -4.02 3.83
C ILE A 58 -3.98 -5.48 3.44
N LEU A 59 -4.82 -5.97 2.53
CA LEU A 59 -4.71 -7.33 2.01
C LEU A 59 -3.57 -7.42 0.99
N GLU A 60 -2.67 -8.39 1.17
CA GLU A 60 -1.52 -8.60 0.28
C GLU A 60 -1.42 -10.06 -0.20
N GLY A 61 -0.68 -10.28 -1.29
CA GLY A 61 -0.31 -11.61 -1.79
C GLY A 61 -1.47 -12.62 -1.90
N HIS A 62 -1.31 -13.79 -1.26
CA HIS A 62 -2.27 -14.88 -1.31
C HIS A 62 -3.63 -14.53 -0.70
N GLU A 63 -3.65 -13.71 0.35
CA GLU A 63 -4.88 -13.30 1.02
C GLU A 63 -5.71 -12.40 0.10
N LEU A 64 -5.05 -11.43 -0.54
CA LEU A 64 -5.68 -10.57 -1.53
C LEU A 64 -6.29 -11.40 -2.68
N ALA A 65 -5.53 -12.36 -3.22
CA ALA A 65 -6.00 -13.23 -4.29
C ALA A 65 -7.23 -14.07 -3.88
N PHE A 66 -7.25 -14.57 -2.65
CA PHE A 66 -8.37 -15.33 -2.09
C PHE A 66 -9.64 -14.48 -2.00
N TYR A 67 -9.56 -13.29 -1.42
CA TYR A 67 -10.72 -12.42 -1.25
C TYR A 67 -11.22 -11.83 -2.57
N ILE A 68 -10.34 -11.48 -3.51
CA ILE A 68 -10.75 -11.03 -4.85
C ILE A 68 -11.58 -12.13 -5.54
N ARG A 69 -11.17 -13.39 -5.45
CA ARG A 69 -11.94 -14.51 -6.03
C ARG A 69 -13.31 -14.66 -5.37
N LYS A 70 -13.38 -14.46 -4.05
CA LYS A 70 -14.63 -14.55 -3.29
C LYS A 70 -15.59 -13.40 -3.59
N LEU A 71 -15.09 -12.18 -3.78
CA LEU A 71 -15.89 -10.99 -4.07
C LEU A 71 -16.41 -10.92 -5.52
N LYS A 72 -15.73 -11.58 -6.46
CA LYS A 72 -16.17 -11.68 -7.86
C LYS A 72 -17.28 -12.70 -8.08
N LYS A 73 -17.59 -13.52 -7.07
CA LYS A 73 -18.62 -14.55 -7.10
C LYS A 73 -19.90 -14.01 -6.50
#